data_AF-A0A839U1Q6-F1
#
_entry.id   AF-A0A839U1Q6-F1
#
_cell.length_a   1.000
_cell.length_b   1.000
_cell.length_c   1.000
_cell.angle_alpha   90.00
_cell.angle_beta   90.00
_cell.angle_gamma   90.00
#
_symmetry.space_group_name_H-M   'P 1'
#
loop_
_entity.id
_entity.type
_entity.pdbx_description
1 polymer ?
#
loop_
_entity_poly.entity_id
_entity_poly.type
_entity_poly.pdbx_seq_one_letter_code
_entity_poly.pdbx_strand_id
1 'polypeptide(L)' 'MQTPAEYVIGKFGGLTKTARALGVPISTVQGWKERGKVPQEHWLPLIEAAGKNGDALEVTDFLKDHEEPSSEVAA' A
#
# COMPACT_ATOMS: atom_id res chain seq x y z
N MET A 1 1.73 13.67 4.88
CA MET A 1 1.18 13.24 3.58
C MET A 1 1.67 11.83 3.34
N GLN A 2 0.83 10.85 3.68
CA GLN A 2 1.14 9.46 3.37
C GLN A 2 0.68 9.21 1.94
N THR A 3 1.63 8.80 1.12
CA THR A 3 1.33 8.53 -0.28
C THR A 3 0.35 7.36 -0.39
N PRO A 4 -0.46 7.27 -1.46
CA PRO A 4 -1.35 6.14 -1.68
C PRO A 4 -0.60 4.80 -1.64
N ALA A 5 0.64 4.77 -2.15
CA ALA A 5 1.49 3.60 -2.04
C ALA A 5 1.77 3.21 -0.59
N GLU A 6 2.17 4.17 0.25
CA GLU A 6 2.41 3.91 1.67
C GLU A 6 1.15 3.46 2.40
N TYR A 7 -0.02 4.03 2.10
CA TYR A 7 -1.29 3.63 2.71
C TYR A 7 -1.62 2.17 2.41
N VAL A 8 -1.58 1.79 1.13
CA VAL A 8 -1.84 0.42 0.69
C VAL A 8 -0.82 -0.55 1.31
N ILE A 9 0.47 -0.20 1.26
CA ILE A 9 1.55 -1.04 1.82
C ILE A 9 1.37 -1.21 3.33
N GLY A 10 0.96 -0.16 4.04
CA GLY A 10 0.65 -0.19 5.47
C GLY A 10 -0.50 -1.12 5.80
N LYS A 11 -1.60 -1.05 5.04
CA LYS A 11 -2.77 -1.95 5.16
C LYS A 11 -2.38 -3.42 5.03
N PHE A 12 -1.51 -3.76 4.09
CA PHE A 12 -0.99 -5.12 3.92
C PHE A 12 -0.08 -5.61 5.07
N GLY A 13 0.28 -4.74 6.01
CA GLY A 13 1.23 -5.03 7.09
C GLY A 13 2.69 -4.93 6.65
N GLY A 14 2.97 -4.07 5.67
CA GLY A 14 4.32 -3.68 5.25
C GLY A 14 4.75 -4.19 3.88
N LEU A 15 5.93 -3.74 3.47
CA LEU A 15 6.53 -4.01 2.14
C LEU A 15 6.61 -5.51 1.82
N THR A 16 7.10 -6.31 2.77
CA THR A 16 7.32 -7.74 2.58
C THR A 16 6.02 -8.52 2.37
N LYS A 17 4.96 -8.21 3.13
CA LYS A 17 3.66 -8.86 2.99
C LYS A 17 3.00 -8.47 1.67
N THR A 18 3.07 -7.18 1.30
CA THR A 18 2.58 -6.67 0.02
C THR A 18 3.27 -7.36 -1.16
N ALA A 19 4.61 -7.43 -1.12
CA ALA A 19 5.42 -8.09 -2.14
C ALA A 19 5.06 -9.58 -2.28
N ARG A 20 4.92 -10.30 -1.16
CA ARG A 20 4.50 -11.70 -1.15
C ARG A 20 3.08 -11.91 -1.68
N ALA A 21 2.17 -10.99 -1.38
CA ALA A 21 0.79 -11.05 -1.84
C ALA A 21 0.67 -10.94 -3.36
N LEU A 22 1.48 -10.08 -3.99
CA LEU A 22 1.53 -9.94 -5.45
C LEU A 22 2.53 -10.87 -6.15
N GLY A 23 3.45 -11.50 -5.41
CA GLY A 23 4.56 -12.26 -5.99
C GLY A 23 5.61 -11.39 -6.69
N VAL A 24 5.73 -10.12 -6.31
CA VAL A 24 6.70 -9.16 -6.88
C VAL A 24 7.90 -8.98 -5.96
N PRO A 25 9.05 -8.48 -6.45
CA PRO A 25 10.18 -8.14 -5.61
C PRO A 25 9.83 -7.06 -4.56
N ILE A 26 10.39 -7.19 -3.35
CA ILE A 26 10.25 -6.15 -2.30
C ILE A 26 10.78 -4.80 -2.80
N SER A 27 11.86 -4.79 -3.58
CA SER A 27 12.42 -3.58 -4.20
C SER A 27 11.44 -2.90 -5.15
N THR A 28 10.55 -3.64 -5.80
CA THR A 28 9.49 -3.08 -6.65
C THR A 28 8.47 -2.31 -5.81
N VAL A 29 8.04 -2.91 -4.70
CA VAL A 29 7.11 -2.28 -3.75
C VAL A 29 7.77 -1.07 -3.07
N GLN A 30 9.06 -1.19 -2.72
CA GLN A 30 9.86 -0.07 -2.21
C GLN A 30 9.90 1.08 -3.22
N GLY A 31 10.10 0.78 -4.50
CA GLY A 31 10.05 1.79 -5.56
C GLY A 31 8.67 2.46 -5.69
N TRP A 32 7.56 1.78 -5.39
CA TRP A 32 6.24 2.41 -5.35
C TRP A 32 6.13 3.39 -4.18
N LYS A 33 6.66 2.99 -3.02
CA LYS A 33 6.74 3.84 -1.83
C LYS A 33 7.53 5.11 -2.11
N GLU A 34 8.73 4.98 -2.69
CA GLU A 34 9.60 6.12 -3.03
C GLU A 34 8.99 7.04 -4.09
N ARG A 35 8.26 6.49 -5.06
CA ARG A 35 7.52 7.26 -6.07
C ARG A 35 6.18 7.81 -5.56
N GLY A 36 5.73 7.37 -4.39
CA GLY A 36 4.45 7.70 -3.81
C GLY A 36 3.23 7.17 -4.57
N LYS A 37 3.38 6.21 -5.47
CA LYS A 37 2.27 5.69 -6.27
C LYS A 37 2.46 4.25 -6.73
N VAL A 38 1.37 3.50 -6.74
CA VAL A 38 1.31 2.13 -7.26
C VAL A 38 0.82 2.16 -8.71
N PRO A 39 1.48 1.44 -9.65
CA PRO A 39 1.00 1.30 -11.02
C PRO A 39 -0.37 0.62 -11.10
N GLN A 40 -1.22 1.06 -12.03
CA GLN A 40 -2.59 0.55 -12.21
C GLN A 40 -2.66 -0.96 -12.47
N GLU A 41 -1.63 -1.51 -13.12
CA GLU A 41 -1.49 -2.94 -13.38
C GLU A 41 -1.50 -3.80 -12.10
N HIS A 42 -1.16 -3.20 -10.96
CA HIS A 42 -1.13 -3.89 -9.66
C HIS A 42 -2.34 -3.60 -8.78
N TRP A 43 -3.27 -2.72 -9.18
CA TRP A 43 -4.40 -2.33 -8.33
C TRP A 43 -5.37 -3.49 -8.13
N LEU A 44 -5.81 -4.15 -9.21
CA LEU A 44 -6.70 -5.32 -9.14
C LEU A 44 -6.14 -6.44 -8.26
N PRO A 45 -4.91 -6.94 -8.48
CA PRO A 45 -4.36 -8.00 -7.64
C PRO A 45 -4.14 -7.57 -6.18
N LEU A 46 -3.86 -6.29 -5.92
CA LEU A 46 -3.83 -5.75 -4.54
C LEU A 46 -5.22 -5.78 -3.90
N ILE A 47 -6.26 -5.34 -4.59
CA ILE A 47 -7.62 -5.36 -4.05
C ILE A 47 -8.06 -6.80 -3.75
N GLU A 48 -7.79 -7.74 -4.66
CA GLU A 48 -8.10 -9.16 -4.45
C GLU A 48 -7.31 -9.75 -3.27
N ALA A 49 -6.02 -9.45 -3.16
CA ALA A 49 -5.19 -9.97 -2.07
C ALA A 49 -5.55 -9.34 -0.71
N ALA A 50 -5.96 -8.07 -0.70
CA ALA A 50 -6.48 -7.40 0.48
C ALA A 50 -7.77 -8.06 0.95
N GLY A 51 -8.71 -8.30 0.03
CA GLY A 51 -9.97 -9.00 0.33
C GLY A 51 -9.74 -10.39 0.93
N LYS A 52 -8.70 -11.11 0.50
CA LYS A 52 -8.31 -12.40 1.08
C LYS A 52 -7.73 -12.30 2.50
N ASN A 53 -7.13 -11.17 2.87
CA ASN A 53 -6.65 -10.90 4.23
C ASN A 53 -7.74 -10.31 5.15
N GLY A 54 -8.91 -9.99 4.61
CA GLY A 54 -9.97 -9.30 5.36
C GLY A 54 -9.84 -7.77 5.35
N ASP A 55 -8.93 -7.23 4.55
CA ASP A 55 -8.78 -5.80 4.32
C ASP A 55 -9.63 -5.37 3.12
N ALA A 56 -10.50 -4.38 3.30
CA ALA A 56 -11.17 -3.71 2.20
C ALA A 56 -10.27 -2.62 1.64
N LEU A 57 -9.81 -2.81 0.41
CA LEU A 57 -9.05 -1.83 -0.37
C LEU A 57 -9.85 -1.51 -1.62
N GLU A 58 -9.99 -0.22 -1.92
CA GLU A 58 -10.72 0.25 -3.09
C GLU A 58 -9.79 1.00 -4.04
N VAL A 59 -10.21 1.14 -5.29
CA VAL A 59 -9.45 1.88 -6.30
C VAL A 59 -9.16 3.31 -5.82
N THR A 60 -10.09 3.93 -5.09
CA THR A 60 -9.91 5.28 -4.52
C THR A 60 -8.74 5.41 -3.57
N ASP A 61 -8.32 4.34 -2.90
CA ASP A 61 -7.18 4.36 -2.00
C ASP A 61 -5.84 4.51 -2.73
N PHE A 62 -5.79 4.11 -4.00
CA PHE A 62 -4.61 4.25 -4.86
C PHE A 62 -4.50 5.62 -5.52
N LEU A 63 -5.61 6.38 -5.56
CA LEU A 63 -5.72 7.68 -6.23
C LEU A 63 -5.57 8.86 -5.29
N LYS A 64 -5.96 8.72 -4.03
CA LYS A 64 -5.95 9.80 -3.05
C LYS A 64 -4.68 9.75 -2.21
N ASP A 65 -4.10 10.92 -1.95
CA ASP A 65 -3.14 11.06 -0.87
C ASP A 65 -3.88 10.94 0.46
N HIS A 66 -3.39 10.08 1.35
CA HIS A 66 -3.98 9.88 2.66
C HIS A 66 -3.24 10.76 3.67
N GLU A 67 -3.95 11.73 4.22
CA GLU A 67 -3.40 12.63 5.21
C GLU A 67 -3.60 12.01 6.60
N GLU A 68 -2.64 11.20 7.05
CA GLU A 68 -2.50 10.93 8.48
C GLU A 68 -1.59 11.99 9.14
N PRO A 69 -2.03 12.62 10.25
CA PRO A 69 -1.17 13.47 11.06
C PRO A 69 -0.05 12.61 11.63
N SER A 70 1.17 12.98 11.27
CA SER A 70 2.40 12.50 11.85
C SER A 70 2.34 12.50 13.39
N SER A 71 2.46 11.32 13.98
CA SER A 71 3.19 11.08 15.22
C SER A 71 2.75 11.85 16.48
N GLU A 72 1.91 11.23 17.31
CA GLU A 72 2.00 11.40 18.77
C GLU A 72 1.81 10.05 19.45
N VAL A 73 2.91 9.42 19.89
CA VAL A 73 3.19 9.12 21.30
C VAL A 73 4.58 8.47 21.42
N ALA A 74 5.59 9.32 21.63
CA ALA A 74 6.79 8.92 22.36
C ALA A 74 7.07 10.04 23.37
N ALA A 75 6.55 9.87 24.58
CA ALA A 75 6.87 10.66 25.78
C ALA A 75 7.14 9.68 26.92
#